data_AF-A0A391PDG4-F1
#
_entry.id   AF-A0A391PDG4-F1
#
_cell.length_a   1.000
_cell.length_b   1.000
_cell.length_c   1.000
_cell.angle_alpha   90.00
_cell.angle_beta   90.00
_cell.angle_gamma   90.00
#
_symmetry.space_group_name_H-M   'P 1'
#
loop_
_entity.id
_entity.type
_entity.pdbx_description
1 polymer ?
#
loop_
_entity_poly.entity_id
_entity_poly.type
_entity_poly.pdbx_seq_one_letter_code
_entity_poly.pdbx_strand_id
1 'polypeptide(L)'
;MKLTAMLALAGFASLTIAIPNATAAPCSASGLASTAGTVLAQAGAYLDAHPGANDALTNASSSGDAEGAVRAYFTAHPGEFFDLKNIARPLTTLRGQCGGMSVSPAQMSALFDALSS
;
A
#
# COMPACT_ATOMS: atom_id res chain seq x y z
N MET A 1 53.79 13.75 -36.67
CA MET A 1 53.95 15.21 -36.49
C MET A 1 52.78 15.88 -37.21
N LYS A 2 51.82 16.56 -36.58
CA LYS A 2 51.86 17.48 -35.43
C LYS A 2 50.53 17.42 -34.67
N LEU A 3 50.58 17.50 -33.34
CA LEU A 3 49.44 17.83 -32.48
C LEU A 3 49.17 19.32 -32.58
N THR A 4 47.89 19.69 -32.70
CA THR A 4 47.39 20.99 -32.21
C THR A 4 46.02 20.76 -31.61
N ALA A 5 45.99 20.72 -30.28
CA ALA A 5 44.79 20.86 -29.49
C ALA A 5 44.33 22.33 -29.56
N MET A 6 43.04 22.56 -29.77
CA MET A 6 42.42 23.84 -29.43
C MET A 6 41.06 23.55 -28.82
N LEU A 7 41.02 23.74 -27.51
CA LEU A 7 39.87 23.63 -26.63
C LEU A 7 39.06 24.92 -26.78
N ALA A 8 37.78 24.81 -27.15
CA ALA A 8 36.80 25.88 -26.99
C ALA A 8 35.52 25.31 -26.37
N LEU A 9 35.09 26.02 -25.34
CA LEU A 9 34.17 25.67 -24.28
C LEU A 9 32.70 25.76 -24.72
N ALA A 10 31.85 24.97 -24.04
CA ALA A 10 30.41 25.14 -23.85
C ALA A 10 29.47 24.86 -25.04
N GLY A 11 29.05 23.60 -25.14
CA GLY A 11 27.89 23.20 -25.94
C GLY A 11 27.33 21.87 -25.45
N PHE A 12 26.53 21.88 -24.39
CA PHE A 12 25.65 20.77 -24.06
C PHE A 12 24.24 21.31 -23.89
N ALA A 13 23.50 21.32 -24.99
CA ALA A 13 22.04 21.32 -24.93
C ALA A 13 21.64 20.02 -24.23
N SER A 14 21.27 20.12 -22.96
CA SER A 14 20.75 19.01 -22.17
C SER A 14 19.43 18.56 -22.80
N LEU A 15 19.48 17.55 -23.65
CA LEU A 15 18.30 16.83 -24.09
C LEU A 15 17.77 16.10 -22.86
N THR A 16 16.80 16.70 -22.17
CA THR A 16 16.07 16.04 -21.08
C THR A 16 15.22 14.95 -21.69
N ILE A 17 15.83 13.79 -21.91
CA ILE A 17 15.10 12.55 -22.13
C ILE A 17 14.27 12.37 -20.87
N ALA A 18 12.94 12.45 -20.99
CA ALA A 18 12.03 12.02 -19.95
C ALA A 18 12.21 10.51 -19.81
N ILE A 19 13.20 10.12 -19.01
CA ILE A 19 13.35 8.75 -18.55
C ILE A 19 12.08 8.50 -17.74
N PRO A 20 11.26 7.50 -18.05
CA PRO A 20 10.17 7.16 -17.17
C PRO A 20 10.80 6.85 -15.82
N ASN A 21 10.60 7.73 -14.85
CA ASN A 21 10.97 7.46 -13.48
C ASN A 21 10.17 6.20 -13.13
N ALA A 22 10.84 5.05 -13.11
CA ALA A 22 10.41 3.96 -12.27
C ALA A 22 10.41 4.57 -10.86
N THR A 23 9.26 5.12 -10.45
CA THR A 23 9.07 5.60 -9.09
C THR A 23 9.28 4.36 -8.24
N ALA A 24 10.50 4.21 -7.71
CA ALA A 24 10.77 3.22 -6.68
C ALA A 24 9.64 3.37 -5.68
N ALA A 25 8.88 2.30 -5.46
CA ALA A 25 7.78 2.35 -4.52
C ALA A 25 8.38 2.89 -3.22
N PRO A 26 7.89 4.03 -2.69
CA PRO A 26 8.59 4.72 -1.61
C PRO A 26 8.59 3.80 -0.39
N CYS A 27 9.72 3.13 -0.15
CA CYS A 27 9.97 2.29 1.02
C CYS A 27 10.20 3.19 2.24
N SER A 28 9.17 3.97 2.54
CA SER A 28 9.10 4.94 3.63
C SER A 28 7.76 4.76 4.34
N ALA A 29 7.70 5.25 5.58
CA ALA A 29 6.44 5.29 6.33
C ALA A 29 5.34 6.05 5.58
N SER A 30 5.69 7.17 4.93
CA SER A 30 4.76 7.96 4.11
C SER A 30 4.24 7.20 2.89
N GLY A 31 5.10 6.49 2.18
CA GLY A 31 4.72 5.69 1.02
C GLY A 31 3.77 4.54 1.36
N LEU A 32 4.06 3.85 2.48
CA LEU A 32 3.20 2.81 3.00
C LEU A 32 1.86 3.37 3.49
N ALA A 33 1.86 4.50 4.19
CA ALA A 33 0.64 5.16 4.63
C ALA A 33 -0.25 5.61 3.46
N SER A 34 0.33 6.21 2.40
CA SER A 34 -0.43 6.58 1.20
C SER A 34 -1.05 5.37 0.49
N THR A 35 -0.29 4.28 0.40
CA THR A 35 -0.78 3.02 -0.18
C THR A 35 -1.90 2.42 0.67
N ALA A 36 -1.71 2.38 1.99
CA ALA A 36 -2.71 1.90 2.94
C ALA A 36 -3.99 2.74 2.87
N GLY A 37 -3.88 4.07 2.81
CA GLY A 37 -5.02 4.97 2.68
C GLY A 37 -5.83 4.70 1.40
N THR A 38 -5.16 4.45 0.28
CA THR A 38 -5.84 4.09 -0.98
C THR A 38 -6.57 2.76 -0.88
N VAL A 39 -5.90 1.73 -0.32
CA VAL A 39 -6.52 0.40 -0.11
C VAL A 39 -7.70 0.48 0.86
N LEU A 40 -7.59 1.24 1.94
CA LEU A 40 -8.67 1.43 2.91
C LEU A 40 -9.85 2.17 2.30
N ALA A 41 -9.62 3.20 1.48
CA ALA A 41 -10.69 3.90 0.76
C ALA A 41 -11.43 2.96 -0.21
N GLN A 42 -10.69 2.13 -0.95
CA GLN A 42 -11.28 1.12 -1.85
C GLN A 42 -12.06 0.05 -1.08
N ALA A 43 -11.51 -0.42 0.05
CA ALA A 43 -12.19 -1.37 0.92
C ALA A 43 -13.48 -0.78 1.50
N GLY A 44 -13.46 0.49 1.93
CA GLY A 44 -14.66 1.19 2.41
C GLY A 44 -15.76 1.24 1.35
N ALA A 45 -15.43 1.70 0.14
CA ALA A 45 -16.38 1.74 -0.97
C ALA A 45 -16.92 0.34 -1.34
N TYR A 46 -16.08 -0.70 -1.24
CA TYR A 46 -16.51 -2.07 -1.45
C TYR A 46 -17.50 -2.52 -0.36
N LEU A 47 -17.20 -2.27 0.91
CA LEU A 47 -18.04 -2.67 2.03
C LEU A 47 -19.39 -1.93 2.04
N ASP A 48 -19.41 -0.65 1.68
CA ASP A 48 -20.65 0.12 1.51
C ASP A 48 -21.57 -0.51 0.44
N ALA A 49 -20.98 -1.12 -0.61
CA ALA A 49 -21.71 -1.84 -1.65
C ALA A 49 -22.05 -3.30 -1.26
N HIS A 50 -21.48 -3.83 -0.18
CA HIS A 50 -21.63 -5.21 0.27
C HIS A 50 -22.05 -5.25 1.75
N PRO A 51 -23.34 -5.00 2.07
CA PRO A 51 -23.81 -4.87 3.45
C PRO A 51 -23.56 -6.13 4.29
N GLY A 52 -23.63 -7.33 3.70
CA GLY A 52 -23.31 -8.58 4.40
C GLY A 52 -21.86 -8.65 4.88
N ALA A 53 -20.91 -8.24 4.03
CA ALA A 53 -19.48 -8.21 4.36
C ALA A 53 -19.19 -7.13 5.40
N ASN A 54 -19.83 -5.97 5.23
CA ASN A 54 -19.72 -4.87 6.17
C ASN A 54 -20.19 -5.29 7.57
N ASP A 55 -21.40 -5.85 7.67
CA ASP A 55 -21.97 -6.31 8.94
C ASP A 55 -21.13 -7.42 9.57
N ALA A 56 -20.63 -8.37 8.78
CA ALA A 56 -19.77 -9.44 9.27
C ALA A 56 -18.47 -8.90 9.88
N LEU A 57 -17.81 -7.95 9.21
CA LEU A 57 -16.58 -7.33 9.70
C LEU A 57 -16.83 -6.40 10.89
N THR A 58 -17.92 -5.62 10.89
CA THR A 58 -18.30 -4.74 12.00
C THR A 58 -18.54 -5.53 13.28
N ASN A 59 -19.26 -6.64 13.18
CA ASN A 59 -19.65 -7.44 14.34
C ASN A 59 -18.59 -8.47 14.75
N ALA A 60 -17.57 -8.70 13.93
CA ALA A 60 -16.52 -9.69 14.20
C ALA A 60 -15.88 -9.52 15.58
N SER A 61 -15.55 -8.29 15.97
CA SER A 61 -14.89 -8.01 17.27
C SER A 61 -15.75 -8.39 18.48
N SER A 62 -17.08 -8.40 18.34
CA SER A 62 -18.02 -8.72 19.42
C SER A 62 -18.30 -10.22 19.56
N SER A 63 -17.81 -11.04 18.62
CA SER A 63 -18.06 -12.49 18.60
C SER A 63 -17.27 -13.30 19.63
N GLY A 64 -16.27 -12.70 20.29
CA GLY A 64 -15.32 -13.42 21.15
C GLY A 64 -14.25 -14.22 20.38
N ASP A 65 -14.49 -14.49 19.09
CA ASP A 65 -13.54 -15.07 18.12
C ASP A 65 -13.68 -14.36 16.77
N ALA A 66 -13.12 -13.15 16.68
CA ALA A 66 -13.21 -12.32 15.50
C ALA A 66 -12.62 -12.99 14.26
N GLU A 67 -11.51 -13.72 14.40
CA GLU A 67 -10.87 -14.41 13.28
C GLU A 67 -11.75 -15.54 12.75
N GLY A 68 -12.31 -16.36 13.65
CA GLY A 68 -13.25 -17.42 13.29
C GLY A 68 -14.51 -16.89 12.61
N ALA A 69 -15.09 -15.80 13.13
CA ALA A 69 -16.28 -15.17 12.55
C ALA A 69 -16.04 -14.67 11.13
N VAL A 70 -14.92 -13.96 10.90
CA VAL A 70 -14.53 -13.48 9.57
C VAL A 70 -14.27 -14.65 8.62
N ARG A 71 -13.59 -15.70 9.09
CA ARG A 71 -13.30 -16.89 8.29
C ARG A 71 -14.57 -17.65 7.89
N ALA A 72 -15.52 -17.79 8.80
CA ALA A 72 -16.80 -18.44 8.54
C ALA A 72 -17.58 -17.69 7.45
N TYR A 73 -17.66 -16.35 7.56
CA TYR A 73 -18.32 -15.51 6.57
C TYR A 73 -17.72 -15.69 5.17
N PHE A 74 -16.40 -15.55 5.02
CA PHE A 74 -15.73 -15.64 3.73
C PHE A 74 -15.63 -17.07 3.17
N THR A 75 -15.80 -18.10 4.00
CA THR A 75 -15.99 -19.47 3.50
C THR A 75 -17.32 -19.62 2.76
N ALA A 76 -18.38 -18.94 3.24
CA ALA A 76 -19.67 -18.89 2.56
C ALA A 76 -19.68 -17.89 1.38
N HIS A 77 -18.81 -16.87 1.41
CA HIS A 77 -18.71 -15.80 0.41
C HIS A 77 -17.32 -15.72 -0.23
N PRO A 78 -16.88 -16.75 -0.98
CA PRO A 78 -15.52 -16.80 -1.52
C PRO A 78 -15.25 -15.70 -2.56
N GLY A 79 -16.26 -15.24 -3.30
CA GLY A 79 -16.12 -14.12 -4.23
C GLY A 79 -15.67 -12.85 -3.53
N GLU A 80 -16.36 -12.49 -2.45
CA GLU A 80 -16.06 -11.28 -1.67
C GLU A 80 -14.68 -11.33 -1.01
N PHE A 81 -14.25 -12.54 -0.62
CA PHE A 81 -12.87 -12.76 -0.16
C PHE A 81 -11.85 -12.43 -1.25
N PHE A 82 -12.06 -12.90 -2.48
CA PHE A 82 -11.14 -12.61 -3.58
C PHE A 82 -11.12 -11.13 -3.95
N ASP A 83 -12.26 -10.46 -3.89
CA ASP A 83 -12.36 -9.02 -4.16
C ASP A 83 -11.58 -8.21 -3.12
N LEU A 84 -11.80 -8.46 -1.83
CA LEU A 84 -11.03 -7.82 -0.76
C LEU A 84 -9.55 -8.17 -0.82
N LYS A 85 -9.18 -9.40 -1.18
CA LYS A 85 -7.79 -9.79 -1.40
C LYS A 85 -7.16 -9.01 -2.56
N ASN A 86 -7.92 -8.77 -3.64
CA ASN A 86 -7.46 -7.98 -4.78
C ASN A 86 -7.30 -6.50 -4.40
N ILE A 87 -8.22 -5.94 -3.61
CA ILE A 87 -8.13 -4.59 -3.04
C ILE A 87 -6.86 -4.46 -2.18
N ALA A 88 -6.52 -5.48 -1.38
CA ALA A 88 -5.32 -5.47 -0.52
C ALA A 88 -4.00 -5.71 -1.26
N ARG A 89 -4.02 -6.09 -2.55
CA ARG A 89 -2.82 -6.46 -3.32
C ARG A 89 -1.74 -5.37 -3.41
N PRO A 90 -2.04 -4.06 -3.50
CA PRO A 90 -1.01 -3.02 -3.50
C PRO A 90 -0.15 -3.05 -2.23
N LEU A 91 -0.75 -3.32 -1.07
CA LEU A 91 -0.02 -3.41 0.20
C LEU A 91 0.91 -4.62 0.27
N THR A 92 0.45 -5.78 -0.20
CA THR A 92 1.29 -7.00 -0.20
C THR A 92 2.43 -6.88 -1.21
N THR A 93 2.17 -6.25 -2.35
CA THR A 93 3.18 -5.94 -3.37
C THR A 93 4.25 -4.99 -2.81
N LEU A 94 3.84 -3.90 -2.18
CA LEU A 94 4.75 -2.93 -1.56
C LEU A 94 5.62 -3.58 -0.47
N ARG A 95 5.02 -4.41 0.38
CA ARG A 95 5.73 -5.16 1.43
C ARG A 95 6.82 -6.06 0.85
N GLY A 96 6.52 -6.77 -0.24
CA GLY A 96 7.48 -7.63 -0.93
C GLY A 96 8.63 -6.84 -1.56
N GLN A 97 8.36 -5.65 -2.10
CA GLN A 97 9.36 -4.77 -2.70
C GLN A 97 10.28 -4.10 -1.65
N CYS A 98 9.75 -3.79 -0.46
CA CYS A 98 10.47 -3.07 0.59
C CYS A 98 11.07 -3.97 1.69
N GLY A 99 11.45 -5.21 1.34
CA GLY A 99 12.18 -6.10 2.26
C GLY A 99 11.39 -6.49 3.52
N GLY A 100 10.06 -6.51 3.44
CA GLY A 100 9.21 -6.84 4.59
C GLY A 100 8.93 -5.67 5.53
N MET A 101 9.20 -4.42 5.14
CA MET A 101 8.64 -3.26 5.85
C MET A 101 7.13 -3.43 5.99
N SER A 102 6.68 -3.67 7.22
CA SER A 102 5.27 -3.72 7.56
C SER A 102 5.02 -2.72 8.67
N VAL A 103 4.20 -1.72 8.41
CA VAL A 103 3.44 -1.05 9.46
C VAL A 103 2.39 -2.05 9.89
N SER A 104 2.60 -2.63 11.08
CA SER A 104 1.64 -3.55 11.67
C SER A 104 0.51 -2.76 12.35
N PRO A 105 -0.69 -3.35 12.50
CA PRO A 105 -1.75 -2.75 13.32
C PRO A 105 -1.27 -2.40 14.73
N ALA A 106 -0.37 -3.20 15.32
CA ALA A 106 0.20 -2.95 16.64
C ALA A 106 1.13 -1.72 16.69
N GLN A 107 1.86 -1.43 15.61
CA GLN A 107 2.66 -0.20 15.53
C GLN A 107 1.77 1.04 15.39
N MET A 108 0.66 0.92 14.64
CA MET A 108 -0.33 1.98 14.57
C MET A 108 -1.04 2.20 15.90
N SER A 109 -1.42 1.14 16.62
CA SER A 109 -2.01 1.28 17.96
C SER A 109 -1.05 1.94 18.93
N ALA A 110 0.22 1.51 18.96
CA ALA A 110 1.24 2.12 19.80
C ALA A 110 1.46 3.62 19.48
N LEU A 111 1.38 4.00 18.19
CA LEU A 111 1.44 5.40 17.78
C LEU A 111 0.23 6.18 18.31
N PHE A 112 -0.99 5.65 18.18
CA PHE A 112 -2.19 6.31 18.69
C PHE A 112 -2.15 6.48 20.21
N ASP A 113 -1.72 5.44 20.93
CA ASP A 113 -1.56 5.50 22.39
C ASP A 113 -0.57 6.59 22.78
N ALA A 114 0.60 6.65 22.13
CA ALA A 114 1.64 7.64 22.40
C ALA A 114 1.24 9.09 22.04
N LEU A 115 0.34 9.29 21.08
CA LEU A 115 -0.19 10.61 20.72
C LEU A 115 -1.31 11.08 21.67
N SER A 116 -1.94 10.13 22.38
CA SER A 116 -3.04 10.39 23.32
C SER A 116 -2.59 10.62 24.76
N SER A 117 -1.32 10.33 25.06
CA SER A 117 -0.66 10.55 26.36
C SER A 117 0.03 11.90 26.45
#